data_AF-A0A448X967-F1
#
_entry.id   AF-A0A448X967-F1
#
_cell.length_a   1.000
_cell.length_b   1.000
_cell.length_c   1.000
_cell.angle_alpha   90.00
_cell.angle_beta   90.00
_cell.angle_gamma   90.00
#
_symmetry.space_group_name_H-M   'P 1'
#
loop_
_entity.id
_entity.type
_entity.pdbx_description
1 polymer ?
#
loop_
_entity_poly.entity_id
_entity_poly.type
_entity_poly.pdbx_seq_one_letter_code
_entity_poly.pdbx_strand_id
1 'polypeptide(L)'
;MNEHSSRSHSIFIMNIHQTNQETGQQLTGKLYLVDLAGSEKVSKTGAEGSTLDEAKMINKSLSTLGNVINALVEGSVSTKAIFMYIYTNV
;
A
#
# COMPACT_ATOMS: atom_id res chain seq x y z
N MET A 1 -2.07 -21.87 -1.02
CA MET A 1 -1.53 -20.50 -0.87
C MET A 1 -0.16 -20.68 -0.24
N ASN A 2 0.92 -20.18 -0.86
CA ASN A 2 2.26 -20.31 -0.28
C ASN A 2 2.31 -19.43 0.97
N GLU A 3 2.53 -20.04 2.13
CA GLU A 3 2.34 -19.46 3.46
C GLU A 3 3.07 -18.13 3.68
N HIS A 4 4.20 -17.93 3.00
CA HIS A 4 5.04 -16.75 3.15
C HIS A 4 4.62 -15.58 2.24
N SER A 5 4.34 -15.83 0.95
CA SER A 5 3.97 -14.75 0.01
C SER A 5 2.59 -14.17 0.30
N SER A 6 1.75 -14.89 1.04
CA SER A 6 0.43 -14.42 1.46
C SER A 6 0.44 -13.34 2.54
N ARG A 7 1.56 -13.15 3.25
CA ARG A 7 1.57 -12.41 4.53
C ARG A 7 2.41 -11.14 4.52
N SER A 8 3.01 -10.77 3.38
CA SER A 8 3.79 -9.55 3.22
C SER A 8 3.39 -8.79 1.96
N HIS A 9 3.42 -7.46 2.02
CA HIS A 9 3.30 -6.61 0.84
C HIS A 9 4.67 -6.43 0.20
N SER A 10 4.73 -6.43 -1.14
CA SER A 10 5.94 -6.16 -1.91
C SER A 10 5.75 -4.92 -2.77
N ILE A 11 6.76 -4.05 -2.80
CA ILE A 11 6.77 -2.84 -3.61
C ILE A 11 8.04 -2.84 -4.44
N PHE A 12 7.89 -2.92 -5.76
CA PHE A 12 8.97 -2.72 -6.69
C PHE A 12 8.85 -1.33 -7.33
N ILE A 13 9.90 -0.52 -7.17
CA ILE A 13 9.93 0.87 -7.65
C ILE A 13 10.88 0.97 -8.83
N MET A 14 10.34 1.25 -10.01
CA MET A 14 11.11 1.54 -11.21
C MET A 14 11.20 3.05 -11.42
N ASN A 15 12.42 3.57 -11.37
CA ASN A 15 12.69 4.97 -11.69
C ASN A 15 13.10 5.06 -13.16
N ILE A 16 12.32 5.77 -13.96
CA ILE A 16 12.51 5.93 -15.40
C ILE A 16 13.01 7.34 -15.64
N HIS A 17 14.19 7.46 -16.24
CA HIS A 17 14.79 8.74 -16.63
C HIS A 17 14.92 8.77 -18.14
N GLN A 18 14.33 9.77 -18.77
CA GLN A 18 14.38 9.99 -20.20
C GLN A 18 14.99 11.36 -20.47
N THR A 19 15.88 11.42 -21.46
CA THR A 19 16.40 12.68 -22.01
C THR A 19 16.16 12.69 -23.51
N ASN A 20 15.46 13.71 -24.00
CA ASN A 20 15.38 13.99 -25.42
C ASN A 20 16.71 14.63 -25.87
N GLN A 21 17.42 13.98 -26.77
CA GLN A 21 18.76 14.41 -27.19
C GLN A 21 18.74 15.62 -28.13
N GLU A 22 17.64 15.88 -28.83
CA GLU A 22 17.51 17.00 -29.76
C GLU A 22 17.12 18.29 -29.03
N THR A 23 16.22 18.19 -28.05
CA THR A 23 15.71 19.36 -27.31
C THR A 23 16.38 19.56 -25.95
N GLY A 24 17.14 18.57 -25.47
CA GLY A 24 17.69 18.54 -24.11
C GLY A 24 16.65 18.33 -23.01
N GLN A 25 15.37 18.13 -23.35
CA GLN A 25 14.30 17.97 -22.37
C GLN A 25 14.48 16.68 -21.56
N GLN A 26 14.35 16.77 -20.24
CA GLN A 26 14.42 15.62 -19.35
C GLN A 26 13.03 15.32 -18.77
N LEU A 27 12.69 14.04 -18.71
CA LEU A 27 11.49 13.52 -18.06
C LEU A 27 11.91 12.46 -17.05
N THR A 28 11.24 12.47 -15.90
CA THR A 28 11.43 11.47 -14.86
C THR A 28 10.10 10.90 -14.43
N GLY A 29 9.96 9.59 -14.49
CA GLY A 29 8.80 8.86 -13.99
C GLY A 29 9.19 7.91 -12.86
N LYS A 30 8.29 7.71 -11.91
CA LYS A 30 8.40 6.63 -10.92
C LYS A 30 7.20 5.71 -11.09
N LEU A 31 7.46 4.47 -11.46
CA LEU A 31 6.45 3.43 -11.54
C LEU A 31 6.54 2.55 -10.28
N TYR A 32 5.43 2.45 -9.55
CA TYR A 32 5.31 1.59 -8.39
C TYR A 32 4.51 0.35 -8.81
N LEU A 33 5.15 -0.82 -8.78
CA LEU A 33 4.49 -2.11 -8.93
C LEU A 33 4.28 -2.68 -7.53
N VAL A 34 3.03 -2.76 -7.12
CA VAL A 34 2.65 -3.16 -5.75
C VAL A 34 1.95 -4.51 -5.80
N ASP A 35 2.50 -5.48 -5.07
CA ASP A 35 1.87 -6.77 -4.79
C ASP A 35 1.44 -6.78 -3.32
N LEU A 36 0.15 -6.96 -3.08
CA LEU A 36 -0.44 -6.84 -1.75
C LEU A 36 -0.70 -8.22 -1.15
N ALA A 37 -0.48 -8.33 0.15
CA ALA A 37 -0.80 -9.51 0.94
C ALA A 37 -2.32 -9.82 0.92
N GLY A 38 -2.67 -11.00 1.42
CA GLY A 38 -4.05 -11.46 1.54
C GLY A 38 -4.95 -10.51 2.35
N SER A 39 -6.20 -10.35 1.90
CA SER A 39 -7.24 -9.52 2.56
C SER A 39 -8.29 -10.34 3.30
N GLU A 40 -8.01 -11.62 3.52
CA GLU A 40 -8.92 -12.53 4.20
C GLU A 40 -9.23 -12.10 5.64
N LYS A 41 -10.48 -12.33 6.05
CA LYS A 41 -10.92 -12.05 7.42
C LYS A 41 -10.23 -13.00 8.38
N VAL A 42 -9.51 -12.45 9.35
CA VAL A 42 -8.80 -13.22 10.38
C VAL A 42 -9.74 -14.13 11.19
N SER A 43 -11.01 -13.74 11.36
CA SER A 43 -12.00 -14.58 12.06
C SER A 43 -12.29 -15.92 11.38
N LYS A 44 -11.91 -16.09 10.11
CA LYS A 44 -12.07 -17.33 9.35
C LYS A 44 -10.81 -18.20 9.32
N THR A 45 -9.68 -17.70 9.81
CA THR A 45 -8.38 -18.39 9.68
C THR A 45 -8.04 -19.27 10.87
N GLY A 46 -8.73 -19.11 12.02
CA GLY A 46 -8.40 -19.81 13.25
C GLY A 46 -7.01 -19.45 13.79
N ALA A 47 -6.44 -18.32 13.35
CA ALA A 47 -5.12 -17.87 13.79
C ALA A 47 -5.15 -17.43 15.25
N GLU A 48 -4.12 -17.81 16.01
CA GLU A 48 -3.93 -17.47 17.42
C GLU A 48 -2.55 -16.86 17.66
N GLY A 49 -2.38 -16.22 18.82
CA GLY A 49 -1.09 -15.66 19.26
C GLY A 49 -0.45 -14.72 18.23
N SER A 50 0.84 -14.89 17.97
CA SER A 50 1.61 -14.06 17.04
C SER A 50 1.04 -14.07 15.60
N THR A 51 0.48 -15.19 15.17
CA THR A 51 -0.12 -15.34 13.83
C THR A 51 -1.37 -14.47 13.69
N LEU A 52 -2.18 -14.40 14.75
CA LEU A 52 -3.36 -13.52 14.82
C LEU A 52 -2.95 -12.05 14.77
N ASP A 53 -1.90 -11.68 15.51
CA ASP A 53 -1.43 -10.30 15.55
C ASP A 53 -0.82 -9.85 14.21
N GLU A 54 -0.07 -10.72 13.55
CA GLU A 54 0.43 -10.48 12.18
C GLU A 54 -0.74 -10.29 11.20
N ALA A 55 -1.75 -11.18 11.24
CA ALA A 55 -2.92 -11.10 10.36
C ALA A 55 -3.76 -9.83 10.59
N LYS A 56 -3.84 -9.34 11.85
CA LYS A 56 -4.46 -8.04 12.15
C LYS A 56 -3.67 -6.90 11.51
N MET A 57 -2.34 -6.92 11.60
CA MET A 57 -1.49 -5.86 11.03
C MET A 57 -1.58 -5.81 9.51
N ILE A 58 -1.61 -6.96 8.83
CA ILE A 58 -1.82 -7.04 7.38
C ILE A 58 -3.17 -6.41 6.98
N ASN A 59 -4.27 -6.81 7.65
CA ASN A 59 -5.60 -6.27 7.35
C ASN A 59 -5.73 -4.79 7.70
N LYS A 60 -5.03 -4.34 8.74
CA LYS A 60 -4.98 -2.93 9.14
C LYS A 60 -4.31 -2.07 8.06
N SER A 61 -3.17 -2.49 7.51
CA SER A 61 -2.50 -1.75 6.44
C SER A 61 -3.33 -1.71 5.16
N LEU A 62 -4.00 -2.81 4.79
CA LEU A 62 -4.89 -2.88 3.63
C LEU A 62 -6.13 -1.98 3.80
N SER A 63 -6.75 -1.99 4.97
CA SER A 63 -7.90 -1.12 5.27
C SER A 63 -7.51 0.35 5.24
N THR A 64 -6.33 0.68 5.76
CA THR A 64 -5.78 2.05 5.71
C THR A 64 -5.56 2.49 4.26
N LEU A 65 -4.96 1.63 3.42
CA LEU A 65 -4.79 1.91 2.00
C LEU A 65 -6.14 2.16 1.29
N GLY A 66 -7.14 1.32 1.55
CA GLY A 66 -8.49 1.51 1.00
C GLY A 66 -9.13 2.83 1.42
N ASN A 67 -9.00 3.21 2.69
CA ASN A 67 -9.50 4.49 3.20
C ASN A 67 -8.82 5.69 2.52
N VAL A 68 -7.50 5.62 2.29
CA VAL A 68 -6.75 6.67 1.57
C VAL A 68 -7.25 6.79 0.13
N ILE A 69 -7.44 5.67 -0.58
CA ILE A 69 -7.93 5.68 -1.96
C ILE A 69 -9.34 6.28 -2.02
N ASN A 70 -10.25 5.85 -1.14
CA ASN A 70 -11.62 6.37 -1.09
C ASN A 70 -11.64 7.88 -0.82
N ALA A 71 -10.85 8.35 0.15
CA ALA A 71 -10.71 9.78 0.47
C ALA A 71 -10.21 10.61 -0.72
N LEU A 72 -9.29 10.07 -1.52
CA LEU A 72 -8.80 10.72 -2.74
C LEU A 72 -9.89 10.79 -3.83
N VAL A 73 -10.68 9.72 -3.99
CA VAL A 73 -11.76 9.65 -4.98
C VAL A 73 -12.90 10.61 -4.64
N GLU A 74 -13.26 10.71 -3.36
CA GLU A 74 -14.33 11.61 -2.88
C GLU A 74 -13.94 13.10 -2.94
N GLY A 75 -12.67 13.42 -3.19
CA GLY A 75 -12.16 14.80 -3.20
C GLY A 75 -12.26 15.51 -1.85
N SER A 76 -12.53 14.75 -0.78
CA SER A 76 -12.98 15.25 0.51
C SER A 76 -11.84 15.56 1.48
N VAL A 77 -10.59 15.17 1.16
CA VAL A 77 -9.49 15.21 2.14
C VAL A 77 -8.24 15.90 1.59
N SER A 78 -7.79 16.95 2.27
CA SER A 78 -6.48 17.54 2.00
C SER A 78 -5.38 16.52 2.33
N THR A 79 -4.29 16.52 1.55
CA THR A 79 -3.16 15.58 1.71
C THR A 79 -2.63 15.52 3.16
N LYS A 80 -2.79 16.61 3.92
CA LYS A 80 -2.39 16.74 5.32
C LYS A 80 -3.29 15.93 6.28
N ALA A 81 -4.59 15.87 5.99
CA ALA A 81 -5.55 15.08 6.77
C ALA A 81 -5.43 13.57 6.47
N ILE A 82 -5.09 13.19 5.22
CA ILE A 82 -4.74 11.80 4.86
C ILE A 82 -3.51 11.35 5.67
N PHE A 83 -2.45 12.16 5.71
CA PHE A 83 -1.27 11.88 6.54
C PHE A 83 -1.63 11.73 8.02
N MET A 84 -2.40 12.66 8.59
CA MET A 84 -2.76 12.59 10.01
C MET A 84 -3.58 11.34 10.35
N TYR A 85 -4.50 10.90 9.45
CA TYR A 85 -5.29 9.68 9.63
C TYR A 85 -4.43 8.41 9.63
N ILE A 86 -3.41 8.35 8.76
CA ILE A 86 -2.45 7.24 8.74
C ILE A 86 -1.68 7.20 10.06
N TYR A 87 -1.17 8.33 10.55
CA TYR A 87 -0.33 8.35 11.76
C TYR A 87 -1.08 8.11 13.07
N THR A 88 -2.35 8.52 13.19
CA THR A 88 -3.14 8.28 14.42
C THR A 88 -3.71 6.87 14.51
N ASN A 89 -3.78 6.15 13.38
CA ASN A 89 -4.29 4.80 13.33
C ASN A 89 -3.20 3.74 13.15
N VAL A 90 -1.91 4.07 13.10
CA VAL A 90 -0.79 3.10 13.13
C VAL A 90 -0.50 2.66 14.55
#